data_AF-A0A080LYB6-F1
#
_entry.id   AF-A0A080LYB6-F1
#
_cell.length_a   1.000
_cell.length_b   1.000
_cell.length_c   1.000
_cell.angle_alpha   90.00
_cell.angle_beta   90.00
_cell.angle_gamma   90.00
#
_symmetry.space_group_name_H-M   'P 1'
#
loop_
_entity.id
_entity.type
_entity.pdbx_description
1 polymer ?
#
loop_
_entity_poly.entity_id
_entity_poly.type
_entity_poly.pdbx_seq_one_letter_code
_entity_poly.pdbx_strand_id
1 'polypeptide(L)'
;MVAIPTPPRLDLLPLVSYTAPICPGCTAAQAGPVADLLRLNTGIPATDKAMRKRLGVLAGDFGGFPNGRRLSDDATDIAARVVVGVLNPAFNVFPNNRIGDGVNSNDVPYQETFPYVAFANSGRNSRHQNPGTSGCVSTTPPFLPMLCPTN
;
A
#
# COMPACT_ATOMS: atom_id res chain seq x y z
N MET A 1 20.82 2.47 15.34
CA MET A 1 20.71 3.62 14.42
C MET A 1 20.44 3.08 13.02
N VAL A 2 19.52 3.68 12.26
CA VAL A 2 19.21 3.25 10.89
C VAL A 2 20.26 3.81 9.95
N ALA A 3 20.95 2.95 9.20
CA ALA A 3 21.91 3.38 8.18
C ALA A 3 21.14 3.82 6.92
N ILE A 4 21.53 4.92 6.30
CA ILE A 4 20.87 5.44 5.09
C ILE A 4 21.91 5.74 4.00
N PRO A 5 21.57 5.61 2.71
CA PRO A 5 22.50 5.97 1.64
C PRO A 5 22.86 7.45 1.71
N THR A 6 24.13 7.78 1.51
CA THR A 6 24.61 9.16 1.44
C THR A 6 24.19 9.81 0.11
N PRO A 7 24.00 11.14 0.06
CA PRO A 7 23.84 11.84 -1.22
C PRO A 7 25.06 11.64 -2.14
N PRO A 8 24.86 11.62 -3.47
CA PRO A 8 23.57 11.74 -4.17
C PRO A 8 22.74 10.44 -4.12
N ARG A 9 21.43 10.56 -3.86
CA ARG A 9 20.46 9.45 -3.75
C ARG A 9 19.98 8.98 -5.13
N LEU A 10 20.90 8.49 -5.96
CA LEU A 10 20.58 8.00 -7.31
C LEU A 10 19.69 6.74 -7.30
N ASP A 11 19.61 6.05 -6.16
CA ASP A 11 18.69 4.94 -5.92
C ASP A 11 17.20 5.33 -6.03
N LEU A 12 16.88 6.61 -5.88
CA LEU A 12 15.51 7.12 -5.99
C LEU A 12 15.10 7.49 -7.43
N LEU A 13 16.05 7.59 -8.36
CA LEU A 13 15.77 7.99 -9.75
C LEU A 13 14.64 7.19 -10.41
N PRO A 14 14.56 5.85 -10.25
CA PRO A 14 13.48 5.06 -10.85
C PRO A 14 12.07 5.47 -10.39
N LEU A 15 11.93 6.09 -9.21
CA LEU A 15 10.64 6.53 -8.68
C LEU A 15 10.21 7.91 -9.20
N VAL A 16 11.18 8.75 -9.59
CA VAL A 16 10.94 10.13 -10.04
C VAL A 16 11.09 10.30 -11.55
N SER A 17 11.58 9.26 -12.25
CA SER A 17 11.61 9.17 -13.71
C SER A 17 10.29 8.61 -14.26
N TYR A 18 9.78 9.24 -15.30
CA TYR A 18 8.57 8.77 -15.98
C TYR A 18 8.95 7.82 -17.12
N THR A 19 8.91 6.51 -16.87
CA THR A 19 9.33 5.48 -17.84
C THR A 19 8.16 4.62 -18.31
N ALA A 20 8.13 4.30 -19.61
CA ALA A 20 7.09 3.47 -20.22
C ALA A 20 7.06 2.02 -19.71
N PRO A 21 5.93 1.30 -19.81
CA PRO A 21 4.64 1.72 -20.38
C PRO A 21 3.86 2.58 -19.38
N ILE A 22 3.60 3.83 -19.76
CA ILE A 22 2.88 4.83 -18.94
C ILE A 22 1.37 4.74 -19.15
N CYS A 23 1.01 4.49 -20.41
CA CYS A 23 -0.34 4.39 -20.93
C CYS A 23 -0.38 3.23 -21.94
N PRO A 24 -1.56 2.69 -22.26
CA PRO A 24 -1.68 1.71 -23.33
C PRO A 24 -1.14 2.31 -24.64
N GLY A 25 -0.13 1.66 -25.24
CA GLY A 25 0.52 2.13 -26.46
C GLY A 25 1.63 3.18 -26.28
N CYS A 26 1.92 3.64 -25.05
CA CYS A 26 3.05 4.51 -24.78
C CYS A 26 4.39 3.77 -24.96
N THR A 27 5.35 4.40 -25.64
CA THR A 27 6.72 3.96 -25.85
C THR A 27 7.70 4.69 -24.92
N ALA A 28 8.94 4.19 -24.84
CA ALA A 28 10.01 4.83 -24.05
C ALA A 28 10.33 6.27 -24.49
N ALA A 29 10.00 6.65 -25.74
CA ALA A 29 10.18 8.02 -26.24
C ALA A 29 9.24 9.04 -25.56
N GLN A 30 8.17 8.59 -24.91
CA GLN A 30 7.22 9.42 -24.17
C GLN A 30 7.61 9.57 -22.69
N ALA A 31 8.91 9.42 -22.39
CA ALA A 31 9.42 9.71 -21.06
C ALA A 31 9.28 11.20 -20.74
N GLY A 32 8.73 11.48 -19.57
CA GLY A 32 8.53 12.84 -19.05
C GLY A 32 9.76 13.32 -18.26
N PRO A 33 9.77 14.59 -17.83
CA PRO A 33 10.87 15.11 -17.03
C PRO A 33 10.97 14.37 -15.69
N VAL A 34 12.19 14.34 -15.13
CA VAL A 34 12.41 13.95 -13.73
C VAL A 34 11.71 14.99 -12.85
N ALA A 35 10.71 14.56 -12.08
CA ALA A 35 10.02 15.42 -11.14
C ALA A 35 9.38 14.61 -10.01
N ASP A 36 9.29 15.24 -8.84
CA ASP A 36 8.58 14.71 -7.67
C ASP A 36 7.07 14.91 -7.85
N LEU A 37 6.44 13.97 -8.55
CA LEU A 37 4.99 13.97 -8.78
C LEU A 37 4.48 12.56 -8.57
N LEU A 38 3.37 12.43 -7.85
CA LEU A 38 2.56 11.22 -7.86
C LEU A 38 1.93 11.10 -9.24
N ARG A 39 2.24 10.01 -9.95
CA ARG A 39 1.78 9.79 -11.32
C ARG A 39 0.99 8.51 -11.38
N LEU A 40 -0.02 8.49 -12.25
CA LEU A 40 -0.83 7.30 -12.45
C LEU A 40 -0.37 6.58 -13.72
N ASN A 41 0.00 5.30 -13.60
CA ASN A 41 0.28 4.45 -14.74
C ASN A 41 -1.01 3.73 -15.19
N THR A 42 -1.47 4.05 -16.40
CA THR A 42 -2.63 3.44 -17.03
C THR A 42 -2.26 2.34 -18.03
N GLY A 43 -0.97 2.18 -18.36
CA GLY A 43 -0.46 1.14 -19.23
C GLY A 43 -0.36 -0.24 -18.56
N ILE A 44 -0.33 -0.29 -17.23
CA ILE A 44 -0.33 -1.53 -16.45
C ILE A 44 -1.74 -1.74 -15.85
N PRO A 45 -2.40 -2.89 -16.06
CA PRO A 45 -3.68 -3.18 -15.41
C PRO A 45 -3.53 -3.25 -13.88
N ALA A 46 -4.60 -2.97 -13.15
CA ALA A 46 -4.57 -3.11 -11.70
C ALA A 46 -4.48 -4.60 -11.36
N THR A 47 -3.57 -4.97 -10.48
CA THR A 47 -3.44 -6.36 -10.02
C THR A 47 -4.71 -6.83 -9.34
N ASP A 48 -5.17 -8.03 -9.70
CA ASP A 48 -6.37 -8.64 -9.12
C ASP A 48 -6.25 -8.80 -7.60
N LYS A 49 -7.38 -8.66 -6.89
CA LYS A 49 -7.45 -8.68 -5.41
C LYS A 49 -6.61 -9.77 -4.76
N ALA A 50 -6.71 -11.00 -5.28
CA ALA A 50 -6.03 -12.18 -4.73
C ALA A 50 -4.49 -12.12 -4.87
N MET A 51 -3.99 -11.36 -5.83
CA MET A 51 -2.56 -11.27 -6.14
C MET A 51 -1.91 -10.00 -5.59
N ARG A 52 -2.72 -9.05 -5.08
CA ARG A 52 -2.23 -7.77 -4.57
C ARG A 52 -1.25 -7.96 -3.41
N LYS A 53 -0.15 -7.22 -3.45
CA LYS A 53 0.84 -7.16 -2.38
C LYS A 53 0.79 -5.79 -1.70
N ARG A 54 0.64 -5.78 -0.37
CA ARG A 54 0.63 -4.57 0.46
C ARG A 54 1.79 -3.60 0.15
N LEU A 55 2.97 -4.14 -0.13
CA LEU A 55 4.18 -3.36 -0.39
C LEU A 55 4.39 -2.98 -1.87
N GLY A 56 3.38 -3.18 -2.73
CA GLY A 56 3.40 -2.75 -4.13
C GLY A 56 4.67 -3.17 -4.87
N VAL A 57 5.32 -2.19 -5.51
CA VAL A 57 6.54 -2.39 -6.30
C VAL A 57 7.67 -3.01 -5.49
N LEU A 58 7.78 -2.71 -4.19
CA LEU A 58 8.82 -3.30 -3.32
C LEU A 58 8.63 -4.82 -3.12
N ALA A 59 7.43 -5.34 -3.36
CA ALA A 59 7.10 -6.76 -3.36
C ALA A 59 6.92 -7.35 -4.77
N GLY A 60 7.35 -6.63 -5.81
CA GLY A 60 7.23 -7.07 -7.22
C GLY A 60 5.85 -6.85 -7.85
N ASP A 61 4.97 -6.08 -7.20
CA ASP A 61 3.63 -5.78 -7.69
C ASP A 61 3.57 -4.40 -8.34
N PHE A 62 3.83 -4.34 -9.64
CA PHE A 62 3.88 -3.11 -10.42
C PHE A 62 2.51 -2.44 -10.64
N GLY A 63 1.41 -3.10 -10.27
CA GLY A 63 0.07 -2.51 -10.26
C GLY A 63 -0.24 -1.70 -8.99
N GLY A 64 0.70 -1.62 -8.05
CA GLY A 64 0.59 -0.88 -6.78
C GLY A 64 1.40 0.43 -6.73
N PHE A 65 1.40 1.08 -5.57
CA PHE A 65 2.12 2.32 -5.28
C PHE A 65 3.61 2.26 -5.72
N PRO A 66 4.18 3.34 -6.29
CA PRO A 66 3.61 4.70 -6.38
C PRO A 66 2.72 4.95 -7.59
N ASN A 67 2.79 4.13 -8.64
CA ASN A 67 2.14 4.43 -9.91
C ASN A 67 0.85 3.62 -10.17
N GLY A 68 0.49 2.72 -9.25
CA GLY A 68 -0.74 1.92 -9.28
C GLY A 68 -2.01 2.73 -8.98
N ARG A 69 -3.18 2.10 -9.19
CA ARG A 69 -4.50 2.77 -9.08
C ARG A 69 -5.33 2.37 -7.87
N ARG A 70 -4.78 1.54 -6.99
CA ARG A 70 -5.52 0.88 -5.90
C ARG A 70 -5.24 1.50 -4.54
N LEU A 71 -6.18 1.36 -3.63
CA LEU A 71 -6.10 1.89 -2.26
C LEU A 71 -5.48 0.93 -1.23
N SER A 72 -5.24 -0.33 -1.60
CA SER A 72 -4.81 -1.39 -0.66
C SER A 72 -3.30 -1.47 -0.45
N ASP A 73 -2.54 -0.56 -1.05
CA ASP A 73 -1.10 -0.45 -0.83
C ASP A 73 -0.81 0.30 0.47
N ASP A 74 0.22 -0.13 1.17
CA ASP A 74 0.69 0.55 2.36
C ASP A 74 1.74 1.60 1.98
N ALA A 75 1.22 2.75 1.54
CA ALA A 75 2.03 3.86 1.10
C ALA A 75 3.02 4.32 2.18
N THR A 76 2.62 4.26 3.46
CA THR A 76 3.46 4.67 4.60
C THR A 76 4.67 3.75 4.74
N ASP A 77 4.48 2.44 4.80
CA ASP A 77 5.58 1.48 4.88
C ASP A 77 6.47 1.54 3.64
N ILE A 78 5.89 1.64 2.44
CA ILE A 78 6.65 1.71 1.19
C ILE A 78 7.53 2.96 1.19
N ALA A 79 6.95 4.14 1.45
CA ALA A 79 7.69 5.40 1.45
C ALA A 79 8.78 5.42 2.53
N ALA A 80 8.47 4.96 3.75
CA ALA A 80 9.44 4.92 4.83
C ALA A 80 10.64 4.03 4.48
N ARG A 81 10.40 2.84 3.90
CA ARG A 81 11.46 1.94 3.45
C ARG A 81 12.31 2.54 2.33
N VAL A 82 11.67 3.19 1.35
CA VAL A 82 12.37 3.89 0.26
C VAL A 82 13.25 5.03 0.79
N VAL A 83 12.73 5.83 1.73
CA VAL A 83 13.49 6.93 2.35
C VAL A 83 14.76 6.42 3.01
N VAL A 84 14.70 5.27 3.69
CA VAL A 84 15.88 4.65 4.30
C VAL A 84 16.71 3.81 3.33
N GLY A 85 16.35 3.77 2.05
CA GLY A 85 17.22 3.31 0.98
C GLY A 85 17.06 1.85 0.55
N VAL A 86 15.93 1.20 0.81
CA VAL A 86 15.75 -0.23 0.42
C VAL A 86 15.86 -0.50 -1.08
N LEU A 87 15.82 0.54 -1.94
CA LEU A 87 16.08 0.40 -3.38
C LEU A 87 17.55 0.13 -3.70
N ASN A 88 18.46 0.47 -2.78
CA ASN A 88 19.84 0.04 -2.84
C ASN A 88 19.99 -1.29 -2.09
N PRO A 89 20.45 -2.38 -2.74
CA PRO A 89 20.62 -3.68 -2.09
C PRO A 89 21.46 -3.66 -0.80
N ALA A 90 22.45 -2.75 -0.71
CA ALA A 90 23.28 -2.59 0.49
C ALA A 90 22.50 -2.09 1.72
N PHE A 91 21.37 -1.41 1.49
CA PHE A 91 20.49 -0.86 2.53
C PHE A 91 19.16 -1.62 2.61
N ASN A 92 18.92 -2.63 1.78
CA ASN A 92 17.77 -3.52 1.89
C ASN A 92 17.99 -4.63 2.95
N VAL A 93 18.44 -4.23 4.13
CA VAL A 93 18.79 -5.09 5.26
C VAL A 93 18.01 -4.67 6.50
N PHE A 94 18.01 -5.49 7.55
CA PHE A 94 17.42 -5.08 8.83
C PHE A 94 18.22 -3.92 9.44
N PRO A 95 17.58 -2.88 10.00
CA PRO A 95 16.12 -2.72 10.18
C PRO A 95 15.40 -2.06 8.99
N ASN A 96 16.10 -1.52 8.01
CA ASN A 96 15.57 -0.74 6.89
C ASN A 96 14.44 -1.47 6.14
N ASN A 97 14.63 -2.75 5.85
CA ASN A 97 13.64 -3.57 5.13
C ASN A 97 12.39 -3.93 5.96
N ARG A 98 12.36 -3.55 7.25
CA ARG A 98 11.27 -3.82 8.19
C ARG A 98 10.66 -2.56 8.81
N ILE A 99 11.10 -1.37 8.40
CA ILE A 99 10.47 -0.12 8.86
C ILE A 99 9.01 -0.07 8.42
N GLY A 100 8.16 0.38 9.34
CA GLY A 100 6.75 0.59 9.10
C GLY A 100 6.05 1.25 10.28
N ASP A 101 4.78 1.59 10.09
CA ASP A 101 3.94 2.20 11.13
C ASP A 101 3.26 1.17 12.06
N GLY A 102 3.38 -0.12 11.73
CA GLY A 102 2.81 -1.23 12.49
C GLY A 102 1.39 -1.64 12.06
N VAL A 103 0.80 -1.00 11.05
CA VAL A 103 -0.58 -1.23 10.60
C VAL A 103 -0.58 -1.92 9.23
N ASN A 104 -0.66 -3.26 9.22
CA ASN A 104 -0.51 -4.04 7.98
C ASN A 104 -1.83 -4.34 7.25
N SER A 105 -2.98 -4.03 7.84
CA SER A 105 -4.29 -4.38 7.29
C SER A 105 -5.38 -3.47 7.87
N ASN A 106 -6.42 -3.24 7.08
CA ASN A 106 -7.61 -2.57 7.55
C ASN A 106 -8.50 -3.49 8.41
N ASP A 107 -9.32 -2.90 9.27
CA ASP A 107 -10.31 -3.59 10.11
C ASP A 107 -11.40 -4.32 9.30
N VAL A 108 -11.81 -3.71 8.19
CA VAL A 108 -12.78 -4.24 7.22
C VAL A 108 -12.14 -4.27 5.83
N PRO A 109 -12.34 -5.34 5.03
CA PRO A 109 -11.80 -5.40 3.67
C PRO A 109 -12.28 -4.27 2.76
N TYR A 110 -11.41 -3.83 1.85
CA TYR A 110 -11.78 -2.94 0.75
C TYR A 110 -12.84 -3.58 -0.17
N GLN A 111 -13.63 -2.72 -0.80
CA GLN A 111 -14.56 -3.11 -1.87
C GLN A 111 -13.82 -3.17 -3.21
N GLU A 112 -14.26 -4.06 -4.10
CA GLU A 112 -13.75 -4.14 -5.48
C GLU A 112 -14.59 -3.30 -6.47
N THR A 113 -15.62 -2.63 -5.96
CA THR A 113 -16.48 -1.70 -6.69
C THR A 113 -16.56 -0.38 -5.94
N PHE A 114 -16.83 0.70 -6.65
CA PHE A 114 -17.01 2.04 -6.06
C PHE A 114 -18.04 1.98 -4.92
N PRO A 115 -17.75 2.53 -3.72
CA PRO A 115 -16.69 3.49 -3.41
C PRO A 115 -15.30 2.93 -3.03
N TYR A 116 -15.01 1.64 -3.25
CA TYR A 116 -13.73 0.93 -2.98
C TYR A 116 -13.28 0.89 -1.51
N VAL A 117 -13.66 1.86 -0.68
CA VAL A 117 -13.48 1.85 0.78
C VAL A 117 -14.58 1.05 1.46
N ALA A 118 -14.32 0.53 2.66
CA ALA A 118 -15.35 -0.11 3.46
C ALA A 118 -16.48 0.88 3.81
N PHE A 119 -17.70 0.37 4.04
CA PHE A 119 -18.78 1.20 4.57
C PHE A 119 -18.44 1.73 5.95
N ALA A 120 -19.02 2.88 6.30
CA ALA A 120 -18.85 3.47 7.62
C ALA A 120 -19.26 2.48 8.72
N ASN A 121 -18.45 2.42 9.79
CA ASN A 121 -18.78 1.64 10.97
C ASN A 121 -20.10 2.15 11.58
N SER A 122 -20.92 1.23 12.11
CA SER A 122 -22.19 1.58 12.76
C SER A 122 -21.96 2.50 13.95
N GLY A 123 -22.62 3.66 13.97
CA GLY A 123 -22.55 4.58 15.10
C GLY A 123 -23.15 4.03 16.40
N ARG A 124 -24.11 3.09 16.30
CA ARG A 124 -24.72 2.42 17.47
C ARG A 124 -23.94 1.21 17.97
N ASN A 125 -23.30 0.48 17.06
CA ASN A 125 -22.54 -0.74 17.36
C ASN A 125 -21.04 -0.53 17.07
N SER A 126 -20.49 0.61 17.50
CA SER A 126 -19.07 0.87 17.39
C SER A 126 -18.34 0.15 18.54
N ARG A 127 -17.20 -0.50 18.23
CA ARG A 127 -16.33 -1.08 19.26
C ARG A 127 -14.91 -0.59 19.05
N HIS A 128 -14.25 -0.19 20.13
CA HIS A 128 -12.82 0.08 20.13
C HIS A 128 -12.10 -1.23 20.45
N GLN A 129 -11.30 -1.76 19.52
CA GLN A 129 -10.48 -2.95 19.80
C GLN A 129 -9.25 -2.52 20.58
N ASN A 130 -9.23 -2.84 21.88
CA ASN A 130 -8.07 -2.62 22.73
C ASN A 130 -7.08 -3.79 22.62
N PRO A 131 -5.78 -3.57 22.84
CA PRO A 131 -4.84 -4.66 23.04
C PRO A 131 -5.33 -5.57 24.18
N GLY A 132 -5.60 -6.85 23.89
CA GLY A 132 -6.03 -7.86 24.87
C GLY A 132 -7.51 -8.27 24.81
N THR A 133 -8.35 -7.65 23.98
CA THR A 133 -9.75 -8.07 23.82
C THR A 133 -9.91 -9.06 22.66
N SER A 134 -10.40 -10.27 22.94
CA SER A 134 -10.80 -11.25 21.92
C SER A 134 -11.93 -10.69 21.07
N GLY A 135 -11.68 -10.48 19.77
CA GLY A 135 -12.68 -9.92 18.87
C GLY A 135 -13.89 -10.83 18.73
N CYS A 136 -15.09 -10.25 18.69
CA CYS A 136 -16.29 -11.02 18.39
C CYS A 136 -16.23 -11.49 16.92
N VAL A 137 -16.46 -12.79 16.69
CA VAL A 137 -16.37 -13.46 15.38
C VAL A 137 -17.43 -12.88 14.43
N SER A 138 -17.02 -12.48 13.22
CA SER A 138 -17.92 -11.90 12.21
C SER A 138 -18.75 -12.99 11.54
N THR A 139 -20.07 -12.96 11.68
CA THR A 139 -21.00 -13.53 10.69
C THR A 139 -21.59 -12.39 9.87
N THR A 140 -21.25 -12.32 8.58
CA THR A 140 -21.87 -11.41 7.61
C THR A 140 -23.09 -12.10 6.97
N PRO A 141 -23.99 -11.39 6.25
CA PRO A 141 -25.21 -10.62 6.60
C PRO A 141 -26.56 -11.39 6.33
N PRO A 142 -27.79 -10.83 6.45
CA PRO A 142 -28.18 -9.47 6.86
C PRO A 142 -29.10 -9.42 8.10
N PHE A 143 -28.86 -8.47 9.02
CA PHE A 143 -29.74 -8.14 10.17
C PHE A 143 -29.88 -9.15 11.32
N LEU A 144 -28.89 -10.00 11.61
CA LEU A 144 -28.89 -10.70 12.90
C LEU A 144 -28.15 -9.88 13.97
N PRO A 145 -28.77 -9.59 15.12
CA PRO A 145 -28.08 -8.99 16.26
C PRO A 145 -26.97 -9.94 16.71
N MET A 146 -25.78 -9.36 16.86
CA MET A 146 -24.57 -10.09 17.18
C MET A 146 -24.50 -10.42 18.67
N LEU A 147 -24.34 -11.70 19.01
CA LEU A 147 -23.98 -12.12 20.36
C LEU A 147 -22.48 -11.90 20.54
N CYS A 148 -22.11 -10.80 21.18
CA CYS A 148 -20.77 -10.65 21.74
C CYS A 148 -20.70 -11.36 23.11
N PRO A 149 -19.57 -11.96 23.48
CA PRO A 149 -19.36 -12.39 24.86
C PRO A 149 -19.52 -11.15 25.76
N THR A 150 -20.48 -11.20 26.68
CA THR A 150 -20.49 -10.27 27.80
C THR A 150 -19.36 -10.65 28.73
N ASN A 151 -18.63 -9.67 29.25
CA ASN A 151 -17.81 -9.89 30.45
C ASN A 151 -18.65 -10.53 31.56
#